data_AF-A0A0C9U9K9-F1
#
_entry.id   AF-A0A0C9U9K9-F1
#
_cell.length_a   1.000
_cell.length_b   1.000
_cell.length_c   1.000
_cell.angle_alpha   90.00
_cell.angle_beta   90.00
_cell.angle_gamma   90.00
#
_symmetry.space_group_name_H-M   'P 1'
#
loop_
_entity.id
_entity.type
_entity.pdbx_description
1 polymer ?
#
loop_
_entity_poly.entity_id
_entity_poly.type
_entity_poly.pdbx_seq_one_letter_code
_entity_poly.pdbx_strand_id
1 'polypeptide(L)'
;MAISILTNALLGQLSILVLSSSRPTRIPKELHLPPGPKSKPIIGNVLDLPKDHEWLMLLKGANQYGELIYTNIVGMHIVLG
;
A
#
# COMPACT_ATOMS: atom_id res chain seq x y z
N MET A 1 45.41 -0.31 1.55
CA MET A 1 44.74 1.01 1.53
C MET A 1 44.15 1.34 0.16
N ALA A 2 44.94 1.36 -0.93
CA ALA A 2 44.43 1.65 -2.28
C ALA A 2 43.39 0.65 -2.80
N ILE A 3 43.59 -0.65 -2.56
CA ILE A 3 42.67 -1.72 -3.03
C ILE A 3 41.27 -1.55 -2.42
N SER A 4 41.18 -1.20 -1.13
CA SER A 4 39.90 -1.00 -0.42
C SER A 4 39.11 0.20 -0.96
N ILE A 5 39.78 1.23 -1.47
CA ILE A 5 39.13 2.40 -2.07
C ILE A 5 38.49 2.02 -3.41
N LEU A 6 39.21 1.22 -4.22
CA LEU A 6 38.71 0.74 -5.50
C LEU A 6 37.50 -0.20 -5.35
N THR A 7 37.53 -1.11 -4.38
CA THR A 7 36.40 -2.02 -4.13
C THR A 7 35.14 -1.28 -3.71
N ASN A 8 35.26 -0.26 -2.86
CA ASN A 8 34.12 0.53 -2.39
C ASN A 8 33.51 1.39 -3.50
N ALA A 9 34.35 1.95 -4.38
CA ALA A 9 33.89 2.69 -5.56
C ALA A 9 33.08 1.81 -6.51
N LEU A 10 33.54 0.57 -6.75
CA LEU A 10 32.87 -0.41 -7.59
C LEU A 10 31.52 -0.86 -7.00
N LEU A 11 31.47 -1.13 -5.69
CA LEU A 11 30.22 -1.48 -4.99
C LEU A 11 29.19 -0.34 -5.02
N GLY A 12 29.66 0.91 -4.88
CA GLY A 12 28.81 2.09 -5.00
C GLY A 12 28.21 2.24 -6.41
N GLN A 13 29.04 2.09 -7.45
CA GLN A 13 28.59 2.13 -8.84
C GLN A 13 27.59 1.02 -9.15
N LEU A 14 27.83 -0.20 -8.67
CA LEU A 14 26.91 -1.32 -8.86
C LEU A 14 25.56 -1.07 -8.16
N SER A 15 25.58 -0.56 -6.93
CA SER A 15 24.37 -0.23 -6.17
C SER A 15 23.52 0.82 -6.87
N ILE A 16 24.15 1.89 -7.38
CA ILE A 16 23.47 2.96 -8.14
C ILE A 16 22.87 2.39 -9.43
N LEU A 17 23.59 1.52 -10.13
CA LEU A 17 23.11 0.91 -11.37
C LEU A 17 21.90 0.00 -11.13
N VAL A 18 21.92 -0.80 -10.06
CA VAL A 18 20.78 -1.66 -9.66
C VAL A 18 19.56 -0.83 -9.27
N LEU A 19 19.75 0.24 -8.49
CA LEU A 19 18.66 1.14 -8.09
C LEU A 19 18.09 1.91 -9.30
N SER A 20 18.94 2.33 -10.24
CA SER A 20 18.53 3.03 -11.46
C SER A 20 17.84 2.11 -12.49
N SER A 21 18.23 0.83 -12.52
CA SER A 21 17.61 -0.18 -13.40
C SER A 21 16.21 -0.59 -12.93
N SER A 22 15.88 -0.33 -11.66
CA SER A 22 14.57 -0.57 -11.09
C SER A 22 13.55 0.42 -11.66
N ARG A 23 12.98 0.08 -12.82
CA ARG A 23 11.87 0.84 -13.40
C ARG A 23 10.69 0.74 -12.42
N PRO A 24 10.16 1.87 -11.91
CA PRO A 24 8.94 1.81 -11.11
C PRO A 24 7.86 1.17 -11.98
N THR A 25 7.18 0.15 -11.44
CA THR A 25 5.96 -0.38 -12.05
C THR A 25 5.01 0.79 -12.24
N ARG A 26 4.73 1.16 -13.49
CA ARG A 26 3.76 2.21 -13.80
C ARG A 26 2.38 1.69 -13.43
N ILE A 27 1.92 2.04 -12.23
CA ILE A 27 0.52 1.86 -11.87
C ILE A 27 -0.28 2.78 -12.80
N PRO A 28 -1.25 2.25 -13.58
CA PRO A 28 -2.09 3.08 -14.44
C PRO A 28 -2.73 4.20 -13.60
N LYS A 29 -2.68 5.44 -14.08
CA LYS A 29 -3.30 6.60 -13.40
C LYS A 29 -4.82 6.44 -13.18
N GLU A 30 -5.43 5.54 -13.95
CA GLU A 30 -6.87 5.26 -13.94
C GLU A 30 -7.27 4.13 -12.99
N LEU A 31 -6.31 3.53 -12.26
CA LEU A 31 -6.66 2.58 -11.20
C LEU A 31 -7.16 3.37 -9.99
N HIS A 32 -8.44 3.73 -10.03
CA HIS A 32 -9.12 4.23 -8.85
C HIS A 32 -9.22 3.08 -7.84
N LEU A 33 -8.88 3.38 -6.58
CA LEU A 33 -9.16 2.46 -5.50
C LEU A 33 -10.66 2.16 -5.49
N PRO A 34 -11.07 0.94 -5.12
CA PRO A 34 -12.47 0.65 -4.90
C PRO A 34 -13.09 1.69 -3.95
N PRO A 35 -14.37 2.02 -4.12
CA PRO A 35 -15.05 2.94 -3.23
C PRO A 35 -14.99 2.42 -1.78
N GLY A 36 -14.95 3.31 -0.80
CA GLY A 36 -14.84 2.89 0.59
C GLY A 36 -14.87 4.03 1.59
N PRO A 37 -14.96 3.70 2.89
CA PRO A 37 -14.96 4.71 3.95
C PRO A 37 -13.65 5.50 3.94
N LYS A 38 -13.75 6.82 4.01
CA LYS A 38 -12.58 7.70 4.02
C LYS A 38 -11.70 7.39 5.23
N SER A 39 -10.44 7.07 4.98
CA SER A 39 -9.46 6.79 6.01
C SER A 39 -8.98 8.06 6.71
N LYS A 40 -8.96 8.06 8.04
CA LYS A 40 -8.35 9.16 8.83
C LYS A 40 -6.83 9.06 8.75
N PRO A 41 -6.11 10.20 8.79
CA PRO A 41 -4.65 10.16 8.84
C PRO A 41 -4.18 9.38 10.08
N ILE A 42 -3.13 8.56 9.92
CA ILE A 42 -2.46 7.73 10.94
C ILE A 42 -3.28 6.52 11.43
N ILE A 43 -4.53 6.71 11.86
CA ILE A 43 -5.35 5.61 12.41
C ILE A 43 -6.09 4.82 11.31
N GLY A 44 -6.34 5.42 10.14
CA GLY A 44 -7.16 4.81 9.11
C GLY A 44 -8.65 4.76 9.52
N ASN A 45 -9.27 3.59 9.35
CA ASN A 45 -10.67 3.25 9.61
C ASN A 45 -10.82 2.29 10.79
N VAL A 46 -9.82 2.16 11.66
CA VAL A 46 -9.86 1.25 12.83
C VAL A 46 -11.09 1.44 13.70
N LEU A 47 -11.52 2.70 13.88
CA LEU A 47 -12.70 3.06 14.67
C LEU A 47 -14.00 2.60 14.01
N ASP A 48 -13.98 2.36 12.71
CA ASP A 48 -15.13 1.90 11.94
C ASP A 48 -15.19 0.36 11.88
N LEU A 49 -14.21 -0.35 12.44
CA LEU A 49 -14.26 -1.81 12.51
C LEU A 49 -15.26 -2.29 13.55
N PRO A 50 -16.22 -3.15 13.17
CA PRO A 50 -17.02 -3.87 14.15
C PRO A 50 -16.13 -4.86 14.90
N LYS A 51 -16.17 -4.81 16.24
CA LYS A 51 -15.36 -5.69 17.10
C LYS A 51 -15.87 -7.13 17.15
N ASP A 52 -17.17 -7.31 16.91
CA ASP A 52 -17.82 -8.60 17.15
C ASP A 52 -18.02 -9.41 15.86
N HIS A 53 -18.22 -8.75 14.72
CA HIS A 53 -18.68 -9.40 13.49
C HIS A 53 -18.22 -8.65 12.23
N GLU A 54 -17.13 -9.13 11.62
CA GLU A 54 -16.58 -8.55 10.38
C GLU A 54 -17.57 -8.59 9.20
N TRP A 55 -18.45 -9.59 9.15
CA TRP A 55 -19.48 -9.72 8.11
C TRP A 55 -20.50 -8.57 8.09
N LEU A 56 -20.71 -7.89 9.22
CA LEU A 56 -21.56 -6.70 9.27
C LEU A 56 -20.91 -5.51 8.54
N MET A 57 -19.58 -5.40 8.59
CA MET A 57 -18.84 -4.39 7.82
C MET A 57 -18.97 -4.65 6.33
N LEU A 58 -18.89 -5.92 5.93
CA LEU A 58 -19.11 -6.34 4.54
C LEU A 58 -20.51 -5.99 4.07
N LEU A 59 -21.56 -6.36 4.82
CA LEU A 59 -22.95 -6.03 4.45
C LEU A 59 -23.20 -4.52 4.37
N LYS A 60 -22.71 -3.77 5.37
CA LYS A 60 -22.87 -2.32 5.40
C LYS A 60 -22.10 -1.66 4.26
N GLY A 61 -20.88 -2.12 4.00
CA GLY A 61 -20.06 -1.65 2.89
C GLY A 61 -20.64 -2.03 1.54
N ALA A 62 -21.21 -3.21 1.39
CA ALA A 62 -21.84 -3.67 0.15
C ALA A 62 -23.07 -2.83 -0.20
N ASN A 63 -23.86 -2.48 0.82
CA ASN A 63 -25.01 -1.58 0.65
C ASN A 63 -24.57 -0.13 0.34
N GLN A 64 -23.47 0.34 0.94
CA GLN A 64 -23.06 1.75 0.84
C GLN A 64 -22.11 2.06 -0.33
N TYR A 65 -21.23 1.12 -0.70
CA TYR A 65 -20.15 1.29 -1.66
C TYR A 65 -20.19 0.29 -2.82
N GLY A 66 -20.99 -0.78 -2.71
CA GLY A 66 -21.13 -1.82 -3.74
C GLY A 66 -20.22 -3.02 -3.49
N GLU A 67 -20.04 -3.84 -4.53
CA GLU A 67 -19.42 -5.16 -4.45
C GLU A 67 -17.94 -5.16 -4.01
N LEU A 68 -17.21 -4.06 -4.19
CA LEU A 68 -15.81 -3.94 -3.80
C LEU A 68 -15.60 -2.72 -2.90
N ILE A 69 -15.11 -2.97 -1.68
CA ILE A 69 -14.89 -1.96 -0.66
C ILE A 69 -13.41 -1.87 -0.32
N TYR A 70 -12.86 -0.67 -0.26
CA TYR A 70 -11.51 -0.42 0.21
C TYR A 70 -11.51 0.17 1.62
N THR A 71 -10.66 -0.35 2.51
CA THR A 71 -10.48 0.20 3.87
C THR A 71 -9.00 0.19 4.28
N ASN A 72 -8.61 1.15 5.13
CA ASN A 72 -7.27 1.22 5.70
C ASN A 72 -7.35 0.95 7.21
N ILE A 73 -6.56 0.03 7.74
CA ILE A 73 -6.49 -0.27 9.16
C ILE A 73 -5.05 -0.07 9.63
N VAL A 74 -4.74 1.02 10.34
CA VAL A 74 -3.38 1.31 10.83
C VAL A 74 -2.30 1.14 9.75
N GLY A 75 -2.55 1.66 8.54
CA GLY A 75 -1.62 1.54 7.41
C GLY A 75 -1.71 0.22 6.63
N MET A 76 -2.56 -0.72 7.05
CA MET A 76 -2.87 -1.92 6.29
C MET A 76 -3.99 -1.64 5.29
N HIS A 77 -3.73 -1.86 4.01
CA HIS A 77 -4.71 -1.67 2.94
C HIS A 77 -5.47 -2.98 2.70
N ILE A 78 -6.79 -2.95 2.90
CA ILE A 78 -7.66 -4.12 2.80
C ILE A 78 -8.72 -3.86 1.73
N VAL A 79 -8.87 -4.82 0.83
CA VAL A 79 -9.93 -4.86 -0.17
C VAL A 79 -10.88 -5.98 0.21
N LEU A 80 -12.16 -5.64 0.29
CA LEU A 80 -13.24 -6.52 0.68
C LEU A 80 -14.19 -6.66 -0.52
N GLY A 81 -14.60 -7.88 -0.84
CA GLY A 81 -15.58 -8.18 -1.89
C GLY A 81 -16.29 -9.50 -1.63
#